data_AF-A0A9Q7BAT1-F1
#
_entry.id   AF-A0A9Q7BAT1-F1
#
_cell.length_a   1.000
_cell.length_b   1.000
_cell.length_c   1.000
_cell.angle_alpha   90.00
_cell.angle_beta   90.00
_cell.angle_gamma   90.00
#
_symmetry.space_group_name_H-M   'P 1'
#
loop_
_entity.id
_entity.type
_entity.pdbx_description
1 polymer ?
#
loop_
_entity_poly.entity_id
_entity_poly.type
_entity_poly.pdbx_seq_one_letter_code
_entity_poly.pdbx_strand_id
1 'polypeptide(L)'
;MKTVRLRYVTRTKTGSYEYRRQVPKALRERVGKFEIKKVLGFSEAQAIRGYSAFHEQVERLLAAAKLPEINLTTLGNSPKTAMDNYREALARLKAVSIDPTEPLYSEPGEVTQADLLADHWVVNDTADSVAIRMLTSVGNVKPPVATFMDASRLYVTTKIEGKPDEHRKRLRNGRVSGFVTTALGKDPKLTDMTRTHAREVVAEMLASGAKPETVDRYCNDIRAIINFGITEFELERQAINPFVKIDIKGLKADNETDRDERSPFTKAQLKATRAYILDHAGSELKLIWRLLEGTGMRLSEASGLEVHDIALDGDTPHLDLRFNRIRRLKNKSSVRLVPLVGDAYASELNRIADLSDRVDALSI
;
A
#
# COMPACT_ATOMS: atom_id res chain seq x y z
N MET A 1 33.86 26.62 -14.34
CA MET A 1 32.42 26.71 -13.99
C MET A 1 31.75 25.40 -14.37
N LYS A 2 31.13 24.68 -13.42
CA LYS A 2 30.38 23.45 -13.71
C LYS A 2 29.09 23.83 -14.46
N THR A 3 29.01 23.49 -15.74
CA THR A 3 27.81 23.70 -16.55
C THR A 3 26.66 22.87 -15.99
N VAL A 4 25.68 23.52 -15.36
CA VAL A 4 24.50 22.85 -14.80
C VAL A 4 23.63 22.38 -15.96
N ARG A 5 23.64 21.08 -16.26
CA ARG A 5 22.86 20.49 -17.36
C ARG A 5 21.41 20.30 -16.89
N LEU A 6 20.53 21.26 -17.19
CA LEU A 6 19.09 21.16 -16.90
C LEU A 6 18.44 20.13 -17.84
N ARG A 7 17.83 19.07 -17.30
CA ARG A 7 17.16 18.04 -18.12
C ARG A 7 15.90 18.63 -18.74
N TYR A 8 15.56 18.22 -19.96
CA TYR A 8 14.32 18.66 -20.63
C TYR A 8 14.21 20.16 -20.92
N VAL A 9 15.30 20.93 -20.81
CA VAL A 9 15.34 22.35 -21.15
C VAL A 9 16.11 22.56 -22.45
N THR A 10 15.51 23.28 -23.39
CA THR A 10 16.11 23.65 -24.68
C THR A 10 16.06 25.17 -24.87
N ARG A 11 17.13 25.74 -25.42
CA ARG A 11 17.17 27.15 -25.81
C ARG A 11 16.62 27.30 -27.23
N THR A 12 15.65 28.16 -27.42
CA THR A 12 15.05 28.46 -28.72
C THR A 12 15.91 29.44 -29.52
N LYS A 13 15.65 29.52 -30.84
CA LYS A 13 16.31 30.48 -31.75
C LYS A 13 16.08 31.95 -31.32
N THR A 14 15.00 32.22 -30.60
CA THR A 14 14.63 33.54 -30.06
C THR A 14 15.28 33.85 -28.71
N GLY A 15 16.12 32.94 -28.19
CA GLY A 15 16.88 33.14 -26.96
C GLY A 15 16.15 32.75 -25.67
N SER A 16 14.89 32.30 -25.74
CA SER A 16 14.15 31.81 -24.56
C SER A 16 14.55 30.40 -24.16
N TYR A 17 14.40 30.07 -22.88
CA TYR A 17 14.61 28.74 -22.32
C TYR A 17 13.26 28.05 -22.14
N GLU A 18 13.04 26.95 -22.86
CA GLU A 18 11.79 26.19 -22.83
C GLU A 18 12.01 24.82 -22.18
N TYR A 19 11.17 24.49 -21.22
CA TYR A 19 11.01 23.12 -20.72
C TYR A 19 10.10 22.35 -21.67
N ARG A 20 10.53 21.17 -22.12
CA ARG A 20 9.74 20.27 -22.97
C ARG A 20 9.92 18.83 -22.51
N ARG A 21 8.84 18.25 -21.99
CA ARG A 21 8.79 16.83 -21.59
C ARG A 21 7.66 16.09 -22.28
N GLN A 22 8.01 15.00 -22.95
CA GLN A 22 7.06 14.08 -23.57
C GLN A 22 6.31 13.29 -22.50
N VAL A 23 4.99 13.20 -22.63
CA VAL A 23 4.17 12.32 -21.79
C VAL A 23 4.28 10.89 -22.34
N PRO A 24 4.66 9.89 -21.51
CA PRO A 24 4.72 8.49 -21.92
C PRO A 24 3.40 8.05 -22.57
N LYS A 25 3.46 7.26 -23.64
CA LYS A 25 2.29 6.89 -24.46
C LYS A 25 1.10 6.39 -23.63
N ALA A 26 1.37 5.56 -22.63
CA ALA A 26 0.37 4.97 -21.74
C ALA A 26 -0.28 5.97 -20.76
N LEU A 27 0.33 7.12 -20.52
CA LEU A 27 -0.20 8.16 -19.63
C LEU A 27 -0.88 9.29 -20.38
N ARG A 28 -0.84 9.31 -21.71
CA ARG A 28 -1.37 10.42 -22.53
C ARG A 28 -2.88 10.57 -22.38
N GLU A 29 -3.59 9.46 -22.28
CA GLU A 29 -5.05 9.45 -22.09
C GLU A 29 -5.42 9.99 -20.71
N ARG A 30 -4.72 9.55 -19.66
CA ARG A 30 -4.94 10.01 -18.27
C ARG A 30 -4.54 11.48 -18.04
N VAL A 31 -3.45 11.93 -18.68
CA VAL A 31 -2.94 13.30 -18.55
C VAL A 31 -3.63 14.27 -19.51
N GLY A 32 -4.26 13.76 -20.57
CA GLY A 32 -4.89 14.54 -21.64
C GLY A 32 -3.91 15.36 -22.50
N LYS A 33 -2.60 15.10 -22.41
CA LYS A 33 -1.56 15.87 -23.13
C LYS A 33 -0.49 14.95 -23.71
N PHE A 34 0.02 15.31 -24.90
CA PHE A 34 1.14 14.64 -25.55
C PHE A 34 2.50 15.11 -25.00
N GLU A 35 2.62 16.40 -24.72
CA GLU A 35 3.81 17.01 -24.15
C GLU A 35 3.45 18.11 -23.16
N ILE A 36 4.34 18.31 -22.19
CA ILE A 36 4.25 19.39 -21.22
C ILE A 36 5.33 20.41 -21.56
N LYS A 37 4.89 21.58 -21.99
CA LYS A 37 5.74 22.69 -22.45
C LYS A 37 5.54 23.92 -21.56
N LYS A 38 6.63 24.59 -21.17
CA LYS A 38 6.59 25.88 -20.47
C LYS A 38 7.87 26.68 -20.73
N VAL A 39 7.73 27.98 -20.99
CA VAL A 39 8.88 28.90 -21.03
C VAL A 39 9.33 29.19 -19.60
N LEU A 40 10.59 28.91 -19.27
CA LEU A 40 11.16 29.11 -17.94
C LEU A 40 11.79 30.50 -17.76
N GLY A 41 12.12 31.19 -18.86
CA GLY A 41 12.65 32.55 -18.86
C GLY A 41 13.47 32.88 -20.11
N PHE A 42 14.00 34.11 -20.16
CA PHE A 42 14.84 34.60 -21.27
C PHE A 42 16.33 34.64 -20.92
N SER A 43 16.68 34.34 -19.66
CA SER A 43 18.06 34.22 -19.20
C SER A 43 18.29 32.90 -18.46
N GLU A 44 19.54 32.44 -18.44
CA GLU A 44 19.92 31.20 -17.77
C GLU A 44 19.61 31.23 -16.26
N ALA A 45 19.81 32.38 -15.61
CA ALA A 45 19.50 32.57 -14.20
C ALA A 45 17.99 32.54 -13.89
N GLN A 46 17.13 32.98 -14.82
CA GLN A 46 15.68 32.82 -14.69
C GLN A 46 15.28 31.35 -14.89
N ALA A 47 15.87 30.69 -15.89
CA ALA A 47 15.61 29.29 -16.19
C ALA A 47 15.98 28.37 -15.02
N ILE A 48 17.13 28.57 -14.37
CA ILE A 48 17.56 27.77 -13.21
C ILE A 48 16.59 27.93 -12.03
N ARG A 49 16.16 29.17 -11.72
CA ARG A 49 15.20 29.44 -10.63
C ARG A 49 13.83 28.82 -10.88
N GLY A 50 13.33 28.88 -12.11
CA GLY A 50 12.03 28.31 -12.49
C GLY A 50 12.05 26.79 -12.71
N TYR A 51 13.22 26.20 -12.95
CA TYR A 51 13.36 24.80 -13.34
C TYR A 51 12.94 23.82 -12.24
N SER A 52 13.48 23.93 -11.03
CA SER A 52 13.27 22.93 -9.96
C SER A 52 11.78 22.78 -9.63
N ALA A 53 11.09 23.88 -9.33
CA ALA A 53 9.67 23.86 -8.98
C ALA A 53 8.80 23.30 -10.12
N PHE A 54 9.06 23.71 -11.37
CA PHE A 54 8.27 23.21 -12.50
C PHE A 54 8.58 21.75 -12.81
N HIS A 55 9.85 21.35 -12.77
CA HIS A 55 10.25 19.96 -12.99
C HIS A 55 9.61 19.04 -11.95
N GLU A 56 9.64 19.40 -10.67
CA GLU A 56 8.98 18.65 -9.60
C GLU A 56 7.47 18.57 -9.79
N GLN A 57 6.83 19.68 -10.21
CA GLN A 57 5.40 19.67 -10.54
C GLN A 57 5.08 18.68 -11.66
N VAL A 58 5.89 18.68 -12.73
CA VAL A 58 5.70 17.77 -13.87
C VAL A 58 5.99 16.31 -13.49
N GLU A 59 7.03 16.05 -12.69
CA GLU A 59 7.29 14.71 -12.14
C GLU A 59 6.15 14.23 -11.26
N ARG A 60 5.61 15.10 -10.39
CA ARG A 60 4.49 14.77 -9.51
C ARG A 60 3.22 14.48 -10.32
N LEU A 61 2.93 15.28 -11.35
CA LEU A 61 1.80 15.06 -12.25
C LEU A 61 1.91 13.70 -12.95
N LEU A 62 3.08 13.40 -13.53
CA LEU A 62 3.28 12.13 -14.22
C LEU A 62 3.29 10.95 -13.24
N ALA A 63 3.84 11.10 -12.04
CA ALA A 63 3.78 10.08 -11.00
C ALA A 63 2.35 9.82 -10.52
N ALA A 64 1.53 10.86 -10.36
CA ALA A 64 0.11 10.74 -10.03
C ALA A 64 -0.65 10.01 -11.15
N ALA A 65 -0.42 10.38 -12.41
CA ALA A 65 -1.06 9.75 -13.56
C ALA A 65 -0.71 8.26 -13.74
N LYS A 66 0.44 7.80 -13.22
CA LYS A 66 0.83 6.38 -13.23
C LYS A 66 -0.04 5.54 -12.32
N LEU A 67 -0.53 6.12 -11.22
CA LEU A 67 -1.38 5.42 -10.28
C LEU A 67 -2.84 5.59 -10.71
N PRO A 68 -3.71 4.58 -10.51
CA PRO A 68 -5.15 4.84 -10.53
C PRO A 68 -5.46 5.89 -9.46
N GLU A 69 -6.45 6.75 -9.67
CA GLU A 69 -6.85 7.73 -8.66
C GLU A 69 -7.24 7.01 -7.36
N ILE A 70 -6.40 7.13 -6.34
CA ILE A 70 -6.68 6.61 -5.00
C ILE A 70 -7.34 7.75 -4.23
N ASN A 71 -8.66 7.83 -4.23
CA ASN A 71 -9.34 8.69 -3.26
C ASN A 71 -9.23 8.03 -1.87
N LEU A 72 -8.19 8.42 -1.13
CA LEU A 72 -7.95 8.00 0.26
C LEU A 72 -9.12 8.32 1.19
N THR A 73 -9.86 9.40 0.91
CA THR A 73 -11.10 9.78 1.59
C THR A 73 -12.24 8.78 1.35
N THR A 74 -12.22 8.04 0.24
CA THR A 74 -13.22 6.99 -0.06
C THR A 74 -12.83 5.59 0.42
N LEU A 75 -11.67 5.36 1.03
CA LEU A 75 -11.36 4.04 1.62
C LEU A 75 -12.13 3.76 2.92
N GLY A 76 -12.73 4.79 3.54
CA GLY A 76 -13.73 4.66 4.60
C GLY A 76 -15.17 4.92 4.14
N ASN A 77 -15.35 5.72 3.08
CA ASN A 77 -16.66 6.11 2.51
C ASN A 77 -16.83 5.61 1.05
N SER A 78 -16.38 4.41 0.73
CA SER A 78 -16.69 3.84 -0.59
C SER A 78 -18.20 3.58 -0.63
N PRO A 79 -18.90 3.94 -1.72
CA PRO A 79 -20.34 3.72 -1.81
C PRO A 79 -20.66 2.25 -1.48
N LYS A 80 -21.67 2.02 -0.62
CA LYS A 80 -22.08 0.66 -0.21
C LYS A 80 -22.25 -0.22 -1.45
N THR A 81 -21.65 -1.41 -1.45
CA THR A 81 -21.83 -2.34 -2.57
C THR A 81 -23.28 -2.85 -2.60
N ALA A 82 -23.66 -3.53 -3.69
CA ALA A 82 -24.95 -4.20 -3.73
C ALA A 82 -25.10 -5.22 -2.60
N MET A 83 -24.01 -5.91 -2.23
CA MET A 83 -24.01 -6.87 -1.12
C MET A 83 -24.09 -6.19 0.26
N ASP A 84 -23.43 -5.04 0.45
CA ASP A 84 -23.58 -4.25 1.68
C ASP A 84 -25.02 -3.78 1.86
N ASN A 85 -25.63 -3.20 0.81
CA ASN A 85 -27.03 -2.77 0.83
C ASN A 85 -28.00 -3.94 1.08
N TYR A 86 -27.73 -5.12 0.50
CA TYR A 86 -28.52 -6.32 0.72
C TYR A 86 -28.44 -6.81 2.18
N ARG A 87 -27.24 -6.86 2.76
CA ARG A 87 -27.04 -7.26 4.17
C ARG A 87 -27.70 -6.29 5.14
N GLU A 88 -27.61 -4.99 4.86
CA GLU A 88 -28.25 -3.96 5.67
C GLU A 88 -29.77 -4.00 5.57
N ALA A 89 -30.32 -4.22 4.38
CA ALA A 89 -31.74 -4.43 4.18
C ALA A 89 -32.25 -5.63 5.02
N LEU A 90 -31.55 -6.77 4.97
CA LEU A 90 -31.86 -7.93 5.81
C LEU A 90 -31.80 -7.59 7.31
N ALA A 91 -30.78 -6.84 7.75
CA ALA A 91 -30.64 -6.46 9.15
C ALA A 91 -31.79 -5.54 9.62
N ARG A 92 -32.23 -4.60 8.77
CA ARG A 92 -33.37 -3.71 9.06
C ARG A 92 -34.68 -4.48 9.14
N LEU A 93 -34.92 -5.41 8.21
CA LEU A 93 -36.11 -6.26 8.21
C LEU A 93 -36.14 -7.19 9.44
N LYS A 94 -34.99 -7.78 9.80
CA LYS A 94 -34.86 -8.58 11.01
C LYS A 94 -35.11 -7.76 12.29
N ALA A 95 -34.72 -6.49 12.31
CA ALA A 95 -34.97 -5.61 13.46
C ALA A 95 -36.46 -5.34 13.70
N VAL A 96 -37.29 -5.42 12.65
CA VAL A 96 -38.76 -5.36 12.73
C VAL A 96 -39.42 -6.74 12.77
N SER A 97 -38.63 -7.78 13.10
CA SER A 97 -39.07 -9.18 13.22
C SER A 97 -39.64 -9.80 11.94
N ILE A 98 -39.20 -9.33 10.77
CA ILE A 98 -39.50 -9.95 9.48
C ILE A 98 -38.28 -10.71 8.98
N ASP A 99 -38.45 -11.99 8.69
CA ASP A 99 -37.46 -12.77 7.94
C ASP A 99 -37.86 -12.85 6.46
N PRO A 100 -37.25 -12.06 5.57
CA PRO A 100 -37.58 -12.07 4.15
C PRO A 100 -37.04 -13.29 3.40
N THR A 101 -36.26 -14.15 4.07
CA THR A 101 -35.75 -15.40 3.50
C THR A 101 -36.63 -16.61 3.83
N GLU A 102 -37.57 -16.48 4.77
CA GLU A 102 -38.62 -17.48 5.00
C GLU A 102 -39.75 -17.34 3.97
N PRO A 103 -40.33 -18.45 3.49
CA PRO A 103 -41.54 -18.40 2.69
C PRO A 103 -42.68 -17.86 3.57
N LEU A 104 -43.23 -16.69 3.23
CA LEU A 104 -44.51 -16.27 3.83
C LEU A 104 -45.61 -17.17 3.26
N TYR A 105 -45.99 -18.18 4.02
CA TYR A 105 -47.23 -18.90 3.77
C TYR A 105 -48.38 -17.99 4.17
N SER A 106 -49.15 -17.53 3.19
CA SER A 106 -50.41 -16.83 3.39
C SER A 106 -51.47 -17.44 2.47
N GLU A 107 -52.71 -17.51 2.94
CA GLU A 107 -53.81 -17.91 2.07
C GLU A 107 -54.03 -16.84 0.99
N PRO A 108 -54.47 -17.22 -0.23
CA PRO A 108 -54.73 -16.24 -1.28
C PRO A 108 -55.73 -15.17 -0.83
N GLY A 109 -55.27 -13.92 -0.68
CA GLY A 109 -56.07 -12.78 -0.26
C GLY A 109 -55.85 -12.31 1.19
N GLU A 110 -54.98 -12.98 1.95
CA GLU A 110 -54.60 -12.55 3.29
C GLU A 110 -53.47 -11.50 3.22
N VAL A 111 -53.70 -10.32 3.80
CA VAL A 111 -52.69 -9.26 3.86
C VAL A 111 -51.65 -9.64 4.91
N THR A 112 -50.41 -9.83 4.48
CA THR A 112 -49.33 -10.21 5.39
C THR A 112 -48.78 -9.00 6.14
N GLN A 113 -48.10 -9.26 7.26
CA GLN A 113 -47.36 -8.21 7.98
C GLN A 113 -46.29 -7.53 7.08
N ALA A 114 -45.75 -8.27 6.10
CA ALA A 114 -44.82 -7.73 5.12
C ALA A 114 -45.51 -6.76 4.14
N ASP A 115 -46.74 -7.04 3.73
CA ASP A 115 -47.53 -6.15 2.85
C ASP A 115 -47.88 -4.84 3.56
N LEU A 116 -48.35 -4.91 4.82
CA LEU A 116 -48.64 -3.73 5.64
C LEU A 116 -47.39 -2.87 5.88
N LEU A 117 -46.25 -3.53 6.11
CA LEU A 117 -44.99 -2.83 6.32
C LEU A 117 -44.49 -2.18 5.03
N ALA A 118 -44.65 -2.84 3.88
CA ALA A 118 -44.27 -2.28 2.59
C ALA A 118 -45.01 -0.98 2.27
N ASP A 119 -46.31 -0.90 2.58
CA ASP A 119 -47.14 0.29 2.35
C ASP A 119 -46.72 1.51 3.19
N HIS A 120 -46.08 1.27 4.34
CA HIS A 120 -45.64 2.33 5.27
C HIS A 120 -44.11 2.48 5.33
N TRP A 121 -43.35 1.75 4.51
CA TRP A 121 -41.89 1.82 4.53
C TRP A 121 -41.38 3.11 3.87
N VAL A 122 -40.64 3.90 4.64
CA VAL A 122 -40.04 5.15 4.14
C VAL A 122 -38.67 4.84 3.53
N VAL A 123 -38.48 5.16 2.24
CA VAL A 123 -37.19 5.00 1.55
C VAL A 123 -36.29 6.19 1.81
N ASN A 124 -35.24 5.99 2.61
CA ASN A 124 -34.23 7.02 2.86
C ASN A 124 -32.94 6.76 2.05
N ASP A 125 -32.64 5.49 1.77
CA ASP A 125 -31.43 5.10 1.05
C ASP A 125 -31.61 3.87 0.14
N THR A 126 -30.49 3.43 -0.46
CA THR A 126 -30.46 2.25 -1.34
C THR A 126 -30.77 0.95 -0.60
N ALA A 127 -30.46 0.85 0.71
CA ALA A 127 -30.78 -0.33 1.50
C ALA A 127 -32.30 -0.42 1.77
N ASP A 128 -32.97 0.71 2.03
CA ASP A 128 -34.44 0.76 2.13
C ASP A 128 -35.12 0.37 0.82
N SER A 129 -34.55 0.82 -0.31
CA SER A 129 -35.06 0.44 -1.64
C SER A 129 -34.97 -1.08 -1.87
N VAL A 130 -33.92 -1.73 -1.33
CA VAL A 130 -33.77 -3.20 -1.37
C VAL A 130 -34.71 -3.88 -0.37
N ALA A 131 -34.89 -3.31 0.82
CA ALA A 131 -35.81 -3.82 1.84
C ALA A 131 -37.25 -3.84 1.34
N ILE A 132 -37.73 -2.75 0.70
CA ILE A 132 -39.04 -2.74 0.05
C ILE A 132 -39.15 -3.84 -0.99
N ARG A 133 -38.14 -3.99 -1.87
CA ARG A 133 -38.17 -5.07 -2.88
C ARG A 133 -38.25 -6.45 -2.26
N MET A 134 -37.58 -6.68 -1.12
CA MET A 134 -37.67 -7.94 -0.38
C MET A 134 -39.07 -8.16 0.20
N LEU A 135 -39.72 -7.11 0.71
CA LEU A 135 -41.08 -7.15 1.24
C LEU A 135 -42.13 -7.40 0.13
N THR A 136 -42.03 -6.70 -1.00
CA THR A 136 -43.02 -6.80 -2.09
C THR A 136 -42.80 -8.01 -3.00
N SER A 137 -41.59 -8.58 -3.00
CA SER A 137 -41.20 -9.72 -3.84
C SER A 137 -40.81 -10.91 -2.98
N VAL A 138 -41.61 -11.18 -1.94
CA VAL A 138 -41.39 -12.21 -0.93
C VAL A 138 -40.81 -13.49 -1.53
N GLY A 139 -39.63 -13.90 -1.07
CA GLY A 139 -38.95 -15.13 -1.50
C GLY A 139 -38.26 -15.09 -2.87
N ASN A 140 -38.37 -14.02 -3.66
CA ASN A 140 -37.79 -13.93 -5.01
C ASN A 140 -36.54 -13.03 -5.12
N VAL A 141 -36.14 -12.33 -4.06
CA VAL A 141 -34.93 -11.50 -4.08
C VAL A 141 -33.68 -12.34 -3.78
N LYS A 142 -33.05 -12.83 -4.86
CA LYS A 142 -31.79 -13.58 -4.75
C LYS A 142 -30.66 -12.69 -4.20
N PRO A 143 -29.78 -13.25 -3.33
CA PRO A 143 -28.61 -12.52 -2.86
C PRO A 143 -27.72 -12.10 -4.04
N PRO A 144 -27.15 -10.89 -4.01
CA PRO A 144 -26.23 -10.46 -5.05
C PRO A 144 -24.98 -11.35 -5.04
N VAL A 145 -24.41 -11.57 -6.22
CA VAL A 145 -23.18 -12.35 -6.36
C VAL A 145 -22.00 -11.52 -5.87
N ALA A 146 -21.14 -12.11 -5.03
CA ALA A 146 -19.99 -11.42 -4.45
C ALA A 146 -19.02 -10.91 -5.53
N THR A 147 -18.60 -9.65 -5.38
CA THR A 147 -17.66 -9.00 -6.29
C THR A 147 -16.23 -8.93 -5.73
N PHE A 148 -15.30 -8.49 -6.57
CA PHE A 148 -13.94 -8.21 -6.13
C PHE A 148 -13.91 -7.12 -5.05
N MET A 149 -14.70 -6.05 -5.17
CA MET A 149 -14.74 -5.02 -4.14
C MET A 149 -15.33 -5.52 -2.82
N ASP A 150 -16.33 -6.41 -2.85
CA ASP A 150 -16.86 -7.06 -1.64
C ASP A 150 -15.76 -7.83 -0.91
N ALA A 151 -15.02 -8.67 -1.65
CA ALA A 151 -13.88 -9.42 -1.11
C ALA A 151 -12.77 -8.49 -0.60
N SER A 152 -12.48 -7.41 -1.33
CA SER A 152 -11.45 -6.43 -0.97
C SER A 152 -11.78 -5.73 0.35
N ARG A 153 -13.03 -5.27 0.53
CA ARG A 153 -13.50 -4.65 1.78
C ARG A 153 -13.44 -5.62 2.94
N LEU A 154 -13.99 -6.82 2.77
CA LEU A 154 -13.95 -7.86 3.80
C LEU A 154 -12.51 -8.20 4.20
N TYR A 155 -11.59 -8.24 3.23
CA TYR A 155 -10.16 -8.44 3.48
C TYR A 155 -9.54 -7.29 4.27
N VAL A 156 -9.91 -6.04 4.00
CA VAL A 156 -9.45 -4.89 4.78
C VAL A 156 -9.93 -5.00 6.24
N THR A 157 -11.22 -5.17 6.46
CA THR A 157 -11.82 -5.27 7.80
C THR A 157 -11.25 -6.44 8.60
N THR A 158 -11.06 -7.60 7.95
CA THR A 158 -10.66 -8.83 8.65
C THR A 158 -9.15 -8.97 8.80
N LYS A 159 -8.36 -8.57 7.78
CA LYS A 159 -6.92 -8.86 7.72
C LYS A 159 -6.03 -7.62 7.83
N ILE A 160 -6.56 -6.41 7.71
CA ILE A 160 -5.75 -5.17 7.71
C ILE A 160 -6.06 -4.30 8.93
N GLU A 161 -7.32 -4.15 9.29
CA GLU A 161 -7.77 -3.32 10.41
C GLU A 161 -7.15 -3.75 11.74
N GLY A 162 -6.78 -2.77 12.58
CA GLY A 162 -6.15 -3.01 13.87
C GLY A 162 -4.67 -3.43 13.80
N LYS A 163 -4.07 -3.47 12.60
CA LYS A 163 -2.63 -3.75 12.43
C LYS A 163 -1.81 -2.46 12.40
N PRO A 164 -0.57 -2.45 12.94
CA PRO A 164 0.28 -1.25 12.92
C PRO A 164 0.58 -0.70 11.51
N ASP A 165 0.61 -1.60 10.51
CA ASP A 165 0.83 -1.30 9.10
C ASP A 165 -0.45 -0.95 8.32
N GLU A 166 -1.56 -0.71 9.02
CA GLU A 166 -2.90 -0.55 8.42
C GLU A 166 -2.92 0.50 7.31
N HIS A 167 -2.44 1.72 7.56
CA HIS A 167 -2.46 2.80 6.57
C HIS A 167 -1.76 2.39 5.26
N ARG A 168 -0.56 1.83 5.37
CA ARG A 168 0.25 1.38 4.22
C ARG A 168 -0.43 0.23 3.46
N LYS A 169 -1.08 -0.69 4.18
CA LYS A 169 -1.79 -1.83 3.59
C LYS A 169 -3.11 -1.42 2.94
N ARG A 170 -3.88 -0.52 3.55
CA ARG A 170 -5.10 0.07 2.96
C ARG A 170 -4.78 0.81 1.67
N LEU A 171 -3.73 1.62 1.66
CA LEU A 171 -3.22 2.29 0.46
C LEU A 171 -2.93 1.31 -0.68
N ARG A 172 -2.27 0.20 -0.37
CA ARG A 172 -1.92 -0.82 -1.36
C ARG A 172 -3.14 -1.60 -1.84
N ASN A 173 -4.05 -1.95 -0.94
CA ASN A 173 -5.33 -2.57 -1.28
C ASN A 173 -6.17 -1.65 -2.21
N GLY A 174 -6.24 -0.35 -1.91
CA GLY A 174 -6.91 0.63 -2.77
C GLY A 174 -6.27 0.74 -4.16
N ARG A 175 -4.93 0.70 -4.25
CA ARG A 175 -4.22 0.68 -5.54
C ARG A 175 -4.57 -0.54 -6.38
N VAL A 176 -4.47 -1.73 -5.80
CA VAL A 176 -4.74 -2.96 -6.56
C VAL A 176 -6.21 -3.05 -6.96
N SER A 177 -7.12 -2.58 -6.10
CA SER A 177 -8.54 -2.48 -6.42
C SER A 177 -8.79 -1.53 -7.58
N GLY A 178 -8.16 -0.34 -7.55
CA GLY A 178 -8.20 0.61 -8.66
C GLY A 178 -7.72 0.01 -9.98
N PHE A 179 -6.60 -0.72 -9.99
CA PHE A 179 -6.13 -1.39 -11.20
C PHE A 179 -7.12 -2.43 -11.74
N VAL A 180 -7.76 -3.21 -10.86
CA VAL A 180 -8.78 -4.20 -11.27
C VAL A 180 -9.99 -3.51 -11.89
N THR A 181 -10.53 -2.47 -11.24
CA THR A 181 -11.70 -1.75 -11.74
C THR A 181 -11.41 -0.97 -13.01
N THR A 182 -10.22 -0.37 -13.14
CA THR A 182 -9.83 0.37 -14.35
C THR A 182 -9.62 -0.58 -15.52
N ALA A 183 -8.92 -1.70 -15.32
CA ALA A 183 -8.65 -2.65 -16.40
C ALA A 183 -9.94 -3.30 -16.95
N LEU A 184 -10.90 -3.61 -16.08
CA LEU A 184 -12.13 -4.32 -16.47
C LEU A 184 -13.32 -3.38 -16.72
N GLY A 185 -13.15 -2.08 -16.46
CA GLY A 185 -14.19 -1.05 -16.61
C GLY A 185 -15.37 -1.17 -15.64
N LYS A 186 -15.37 -2.14 -14.74
CA LYS A 186 -16.42 -2.42 -13.76
C LYS A 186 -15.85 -3.21 -12.57
N ASP A 187 -16.64 -3.33 -11.51
CA ASP A 187 -16.37 -4.26 -10.42
C ASP A 187 -16.76 -5.69 -10.85
N PRO A 188 -15.79 -6.61 -11.05
CA PRO A 188 -16.09 -7.95 -11.53
C PRO A 188 -16.67 -8.83 -10.42
N LYS A 189 -17.62 -9.69 -10.78
CA LYS A 189 -18.04 -10.80 -9.92
C LYS A 189 -16.90 -11.80 -9.79
N LEU A 190 -16.69 -12.37 -8.60
CA LEU A 190 -15.62 -13.35 -8.38
C LEU A 190 -15.77 -14.59 -9.27
N THR A 191 -16.99 -15.01 -9.55
CA THR A 191 -17.33 -16.14 -10.43
C THR A 191 -17.02 -15.89 -11.90
N ASP A 192 -17.03 -14.63 -12.34
CA ASP A 192 -16.89 -14.26 -13.75
C ASP A 192 -15.43 -13.91 -14.10
N MET A 193 -14.51 -14.00 -13.12
CA MET A 193 -13.11 -13.64 -13.33
C MET A 193 -12.38 -14.75 -14.11
N THR A 194 -11.81 -14.38 -15.27
CA THR A 194 -11.10 -15.32 -16.14
C THR A 194 -9.60 -15.00 -16.18
N ARG A 195 -8.82 -15.94 -16.74
CA ARG A 195 -7.39 -15.75 -16.99
C ARG A 195 -7.10 -14.57 -17.92
N THR A 196 -8.03 -14.26 -18.84
CA THR A 196 -7.94 -13.10 -19.74
C THR A 196 -8.07 -11.80 -18.96
N HIS A 197 -9.06 -11.69 -18.07
CA HIS A 197 -9.21 -10.53 -17.17
C HIS A 197 -7.94 -10.30 -16.33
N ALA A 198 -7.34 -11.37 -15.81
CA ALA A 198 -6.10 -11.24 -15.04
C ALA A 198 -4.93 -10.70 -15.88
N ARG A 199 -4.83 -11.09 -17.17
CA ARG A 199 -3.83 -10.54 -18.09
C ARG A 199 -4.08 -9.08 -18.44
N GLU A 200 -5.33 -8.67 -18.60
CA GLU A 200 -5.71 -7.26 -18.81
C GLU A 200 -5.30 -6.40 -17.62
N VAL A 201 -5.53 -6.88 -16.39
CA VAL A 201 -5.10 -6.19 -15.16
C VAL A 201 -3.58 -6.06 -15.10
N VAL A 202 -2.82 -7.12 -15.44
CA VAL A 202 -1.36 -7.07 -15.52
C VAL A 202 -0.87 -6.08 -16.58
N ALA A 203 -1.50 -6.08 -17.76
CA ALA A 203 -1.18 -5.15 -18.83
C ALA A 203 -1.43 -3.69 -18.40
N GLU A 204 -2.52 -3.44 -17.70
CA GLU A 204 -2.85 -2.12 -17.16
C GLU A 204 -1.82 -1.64 -16.13
N MET A 205 -1.37 -2.51 -15.22
CA MET A 205 -0.31 -2.18 -14.26
C MET A 205 1.03 -1.87 -14.95
N LEU A 206 1.38 -2.64 -16.00
CA LEU A 206 2.60 -2.41 -16.77
C LEU A 206 2.50 -1.11 -17.61
N ALA A 207 1.34 -0.83 -18.20
CA ALA A 207 1.07 0.41 -18.93
C ALA A 207 1.15 1.63 -18.01
N SER A 208 0.71 1.49 -16.76
CA SER A 208 0.92 2.44 -15.67
C SER A 208 2.40 2.75 -15.39
N GLY A 209 3.34 1.97 -15.91
CA GLY A 209 4.78 2.16 -15.71
C GLY A 209 5.27 1.60 -14.38
N ALA A 210 4.51 0.70 -13.76
CA ALA A 210 4.99 -0.10 -12.64
C ALA A 210 6.07 -1.09 -13.13
N LYS A 211 7.08 -1.32 -12.29
CA LYS A 211 8.12 -2.32 -12.57
C LYS A 211 7.55 -3.75 -12.46
N PRO A 212 8.08 -4.74 -13.21
CA PRO A 212 7.61 -6.13 -13.15
C PRO A 212 7.53 -6.71 -11.73
N GLU A 213 8.51 -6.42 -10.86
CA GLU A 213 8.53 -6.91 -9.46
C GLU A 213 7.44 -6.25 -8.61
N THR A 214 7.08 -5.01 -8.95
CA THR A 214 5.96 -4.30 -8.31
C THR A 214 4.63 -4.88 -8.77
N VAL A 215 4.51 -5.21 -10.06
CA VAL A 215 3.33 -5.87 -10.65
C VAL A 215 3.14 -7.25 -10.04
N ASP A 216 4.21 -8.04 -9.87
CA ASP A 216 4.14 -9.34 -9.20
C ASP A 216 3.61 -9.22 -7.76
N ARG A 217 4.15 -8.24 -7.00
CA ARG A 217 3.67 -7.95 -5.66
C ARG A 217 2.18 -7.58 -5.63
N TYR A 218 1.72 -6.78 -6.59
CA TYR A 218 0.31 -6.42 -6.72
C TYR A 218 -0.55 -7.64 -7.12
N CYS A 219 -0.07 -8.50 -8.00
CA CYS A 219 -0.74 -9.76 -8.34
C CYS A 219 -0.85 -10.69 -7.12
N ASN A 220 0.17 -10.71 -6.25
CA ASN A 220 0.13 -11.45 -4.99
C ASN A 220 -0.92 -10.89 -4.02
N ASP A 221 -1.05 -9.56 -3.91
CA ASP A 221 -2.11 -8.92 -3.11
C ASP A 221 -3.51 -9.23 -3.68
N ILE A 222 -3.71 -9.13 -5.00
CA ILE A 222 -4.98 -9.47 -5.66
C ILE A 222 -5.33 -10.94 -5.46
N ARG A 223 -4.34 -11.83 -5.60
CA ARG A 223 -4.52 -13.26 -5.37
C ARG A 223 -5.00 -13.52 -3.94
N ALA A 224 -4.41 -12.86 -2.95
CA ALA A 224 -4.81 -12.99 -1.55
C ALA A 224 -6.25 -12.50 -1.32
N ILE A 225 -6.64 -11.38 -1.92
CA ILE A 225 -8.01 -10.83 -1.83
C ILE A 225 -9.01 -11.80 -2.44
N ILE A 226 -8.77 -12.30 -3.66
CA ILE A 226 -9.68 -13.21 -4.36
C ILE A 226 -9.79 -14.55 -3.62
N ASN A 227 -8.68 -15.15 -3.18
CA ASN A 227 -8.73 -16.41 -2.42
C ASN A 227 -9.51 -16.25 -1.12
N PHE A 228 -9.30 -15.14 -0.41
CA PHE A 228 -10.04 -14.84 0.79
C PHE A 228 -11.54 -14.67 0.50
N GLY A 229 -11.90 -13.91 -0.53
CA GLY A 229 -13.29 -13.79 -0.97
C GLY A 229 -13.93 -15.12 -1.36
N ILE A 230 -13.24 -15.95 -2.14
CA ILE A 230 -13.74 -17.27 -2.53
C ILE A 230 -14.06 -18.13 -1.30
N THR A 231 -13.24 -18.06 -0.25
CA THR A 231 -13.45 -18.83 0.98
C THR A 231 -14.61 -18.26 1.81
N GLU A 232 -14.61 -16.96 2.07
CA GLU A 232 -15.59 -16.32 2.96
C GLU A 232 -17.00 -16.20 2.34
N PHE A 233 -17.10 -16.25 1.01
CA PHE A 233 -18.38 -16.28 0.29
C PHE A 233 -18.75 -17.68 -0.21
N GLU A 234 -18.03 -18.73 0.21
CA GLU A 234 -18.31 -20.15 -0.10
C GLU A 234 -18.40 -20.44 -1.61
N LEU A 235 -17.50 -19.83 -2.40
CA LEU A 235 -17.48 -19.90 -3.86
C LEU A 235 -16.47 -20.93 -4.40
N GLU A 236 -15.89 -21.82 -3.58
CA GLU A 236 -14.81 -22.72 -3.99
C GLU A 236 -15.18 -23.63 -5.17
N ARG A 237 -16.48 -23.98 -5.29
CA ARG A 237 -17.01 -24.79 -6.39
C ARG A 237 -17.39 -23.98 -7.63
N GLN A 238 -17.47 -22.66 -7.51
CA GLN A 238 -18.03 -21.76 -8.54
C GLN A 238 -17.00 -20.79 -9.12
N ALA A 239 -15.95 -20.47 -8.38
CA ALA A 239 -14.94 -19.49 -8.75
C ALA A 239 -13.54 -20.09 -8.65
N ILE A 240 -12.71 -19.79 -9.65
CA ILE A 240 -11.28 -20.15 -9.66
C ILE A 240 -10.49 -18.85 -9.72
N ASN A 241 -9.47 -18.71 -8.88
CA ASN A 241 -8.65 -17.51 -8.88
C ASN A 241 -7.76 -17.44 -10.14
N PRO A 242 -7.98 -16.47 -11.05
CA PRO A 242 -7.23 -16.40 -12.30
C PRO A 242 -5.82 -15.82 -12.14
N PHE A 243 -5.45 -15.31 -10.96
CA PHE A 243 -4.11 -14.75 -10.68
C PHE A 243 -3.11 -15.80 -10.18
N VAL A 244 -3.50 -17.08 -10.09
CA VAL A 244 -2.58 -18.17 -9.72
C VAL A 244 -1.53 -18.36 -10.81
N LYS A 245 -0.24 -18.30 -10.47
CA LYS A 245 0.90 -18.46 -11.40
C LYS A 245 0.78 -17.62 -12.68
N ILE A 246 0.35 -16.35 -12.59
CA ILE A 246 0.27 -15.48 -13.76
C ILE A 246 1.68 -15.11 -14.25
N ASP A 247 1.89 -15.19 -15.56
CA ASP A 247 3.16 -14.82 -16.17
C ASP A 247 3.23 -13.30 -16.37
N ILE A 248 4.35 -12.70 -15.97
CA ILE A 248 4.58 -11.25 -16.01
C ILE A 248 5.81 -11.02 -16.86
N LYS A 249 5.62 -10.45 -18.05
CA LYS A 249 6.70 -10.17 -18.98
C LYS A 249 7.73 -9.22 -18.35
N GLY A 250 9.00 -9.62 -18.37
CA GLY A 250 10.10 -8.85 -17.82
C GLY A 250 10.33 -9.05 -16.32
N LEU A 251 9.54 -9.92 -15.67
CA LEU A 251 9.92 -10.47 -14.38
C LEU A 251 11.15 -11.36 -14.60
N LYS A 252 12.28 -11.03 -13.97
CA LYS A 252 13.48 -11.86 -14.02
C LYS A 252 13.13 -13.25 -13.46
N ALA A 253 13.65 -14.31 -14.08
CA ALA A 253 13.54 -15.66 -13.54
C ALA A 253 14.12 -15.68 -12.11
N ASP A 254 13.65 -16.60 -11.26
CA ASP A 254 13.96 -16.74 -9.82
C ASP A 254 15.46 -16.70 -9.43
N ASN A 255 16.37 -16.67 -10.41
CA ASN A 255 17.83 -16.67 -10.27
C ASN A 255 18.50 -15.29 -10.29
N GLU A 256 17.78 -14.19 -10.58
CA GLU A 256 18.30 -12.83 -10.42
C GLU A 256 17.40 -12.05 -9.45
N THR A 257 17.72 -12.18 -8.16
CA THR A 257 17.00 -11.49 -7.10
C THR A 257 17.45 -10.03 -6.98
N ASP A 258 16.64 -9.14 -6.40
CA ASP A 258 17.06 -7.79 -5.94
C ASP A 258 18.33 -7.83 -5.04
N ARG A 259 18.66 -9.01 -4.48
CA ARG A 259 19.89 -9.27 -3.73
C ARG A 259 21.13 -9.17 -4.62
N ASP A 260 21.02 -9.50 -5.90
CA ASP A 260 22.11 -9.52 -6.87
C ASP A 260 22.41 -8.12 -7.44
N GLU A 261 21.45 -7.18 -7.42
CA GLU A 261 21.68 -5.76 -7.74
C GLU A 261 22.27 -4.98 -6.55
N ARG A 262 22.16 -5.50 -5.33
CA ARG A 262 22.76 -4.89 -4.13
C ARG A 262 24.16 -5.43 -3.91
N SER A 263 25.09 -5.00 -4.75
CA SER A 263 26.51 -5.25 -4.50
C SER A 263 26.87 -4.72 -3.10
N PRO A 264 27.46 -5.57 -2.23
CA PRO A 264 27.93 -5.11 -0.94
C PRO A 264 28.98 -4.00 -1.14
N PHE A 265 29.14 -3.13 -0.13
CA PHE A 265 30.21 -2.15 -0.17
C PHE A 265 31.56 -2.84 -0.38
N THR A 266 32.34 -2.34 -1.33
CA THR A 266 33.76 -2.67 -1.37
C THR A 266 34.44 -2.16 -0.10
N LYS A 267 35.55 -2.79 0.32
CA LYS A 267 36.29 -2.34 1.51
C LYS A 267 36.67 -0.86 1.45
N ALA A 268 37.00 -0.34 0.27
CA ALA A 268 37.33 1.06 0.05
C ALA A 268 36.11 1.98 0.22
N GLN A 269 34.95 1.60 -0.35
CA GLN A 269 33.71 2.35 -0.17
C GLN A 269 33.25 2.35 1.28
N LEU A 270 33.34 1.21 1.98
CA LEU A 270 32.97 1.10 3.38
C LEU A 270 33.84 2.03 4.25
N LYS A 271 35.17 1.99 4.06
CA LYS A 271 36.11 2.86 4.77
C LYS A 271 35.83 4.36 4.51
N ALA A 272 35.60 4.74 3.26
CA ALA A 272 35.30 6.12 2.89
C ALA A 272 33.95 6.60 3.47
N THR A 273 32.93 5.75 3.40
CA THR A 273 31.59 6.05 3.93
C THR A 273 31.62 6.19 5.45
N ARG A 274 32.31 5.28 6.13
CA ARG A 274 32.52 5.32 7.58
C ARG A 274 33.21 6.62 8.01
N ALA A 275 34.31 6.99 7.37
CA ALA A 275 35.01 8.25 7.67
C ALA A 275 34.08 9.46 7.49
N TYR A 276 33.36 9.52 6.37
CA TYR A 276 32.42 10.61 6.09
C TYR A 276 31.34 10.76 7.19
N ILE A 277 30.74 9.64 7.61
CA ILE A 277 29.69 9.63 8.65
C ILE A 277 30.27 10.03 10.00
N LEU A 278 31.44 9.50 10.38
CA LEU A 278 32.05 9.81 11.67
C LEU A 278 32.51 11.26 11.76
N ASP A 279 32.86 11.90 10.65
CA ASP A 279 33.27 13.31 10.62
C ASP A 279 32.08 14.28 10.60
N HIS A 280 30.99 13.93 9.91
CA HIS A 280 29.93 14.91 9.59
C HIS A 280 28.57 14.65 10.26
N ALA A 281 28.28 13.44 10.74
CA ALA A 281 26.98 13.11 11.29
C ALA A 281 26.83 13.50 12.76
N GLY A 282 25.58 13.60 13.26
CA GLY A 282 25.30 13.71 14.70
C GLY A 282 25.64 12.42 15.46
N SER A 283 25.81 12.51 16.78
CA SER A 283 26.21 11.39 17.65
C SER A 283 25.32 10.15 17.49
N GLU A 284 24.01 10.33 17.38
CA GLU A 284 23.03 9.25 17.19
C GLU A 284 23.25 8.48 15.87
N LEU A 285 23.47 9.19 14.77
CA LEU A 285 23.72 8.58 13.47
C LEU A 285 25.07 7.84 13.43
N LYS A 286 26.09 8.38 14.12
CA LYS A 286 27.38 7.69 14.28
C LYS A 286 27.20 6.35 14.99
N LEU A 287 26.42 6.33 16.08
CA LEU A 287 26.13 5.11 16.83
C LEU A 287 25.36 4.09 15.98
N ILE A 288 24.29 4.51 15.32
CA ILE A 288 23.51 3.65 14.42
C ILE A 288 24.40 3.04 13.32
N TRP A 289 25.28 3.85 12.70
CA TRP A 289 26.20 3.35 11.68
C TRP A 289 27.13 2.26 12.23
N ARG A 290 27.74 2.49 13.41
CA ARG A 290 28.65 1.53 14.04
C ARG A 290 27.96 0.21 14.35
N LEU A 291 26.73 0.26 14.86
CA LEU A 291 25.92 -0.93 15.09
C LEU A 291 25.62 -1.69 13.80
N LEU A 292 25.19 -1.00 12.74
CA LEU A 292 24.90 -1.61 11.45
C LEU A 292 26.13 -2.26 10.82
N GLU A 293 27.26 -1.56 10.82
CA GLU A 293 28.51 -2.05 10.25
C GLU A 293 29.08 -3.23 11.05
N GLY A 294 29.06 -3.16 12.39
CA GLY A 294 29.65 -4.18 13.26
C GLY A 294 28.80 -5.43 13.46
N THR A 295 27.48 -5.32 13.34
CA THR A 295 26.56 -6.43 13.72
C THR A 295 25.67 -6.92 12.57
N GLY A 296 25.57 -6.16 11.47
CA GLY A 296 24.71 -6.49 10.33
C GLY A 296 23.21 -6.49 10.67
N MET A 297 22.81 -5.89 11.79
CA MET A 297 21.40 -5.81 12.16
C MET A 297 20.60 -4.90 11.22
N ARG A 298 19.27 -4.96 11.31
CA ARG A 298 18.40 -4.10 10.49
C ARG A 298 18.42 -2.68 11.05
N LEU A 299 18.27 -1.68 10.17
CA LEU A 299 18.18 -0.27 10.58
C LEU A 299 17.12 -0.03 11.67
N SER A 300 15.95 -0.65 11.54
CA SER A 300 14.88 -0.56 12.54
C SER A 300 15.21 -1.26 13.86
N GLU A 301 16.14 -2.22 13.85
CA GLU A 301 16.63 -2.86 15.07
C GLU A 301 17.58 -1.91 15.81
N ALA A 302 18.52 -1.28 15.10
CA ALA A 302 19.47 -0.31 15.64
C ALA A 302 18.78 0.98 16.15
N SER A 303 17.84 1.54 15.40
CA SER A 303 17.19 2.81 15.75
C SER A 303 16.18 2.71 16.89
N GLY A 304 15.78 1.50 17.28
CA GLY A 304 14.77 1.23 18.30
C GLY A 304 15.33 0.48 19.51
N LEU A 305 16.63 0.53 19.72
CA LEU A 305 17.32 -0.11 20.83
C LEU A 305 17.03 0.65 22.14
N GLU A 306 16.66 -0.05 23.19
CA GLU A 306 16.57 0.51 24.54
C GLU A 306 17.83 0.17 25.34
N VAL A 307 18.17 0.96 26.37
CA VAL A 307 19.38 0.73 27.20
C VAL A 307 19.38 -0.67 27.80
N HIS A 308 18.21 -1.18 28.18
CA HIS A 308 18.06 -2.53 28.74
C HIS A 308 18.24 -3.67 27.72
N ASP A 309 18.38 -3.36 26.43
CA ASP A 309 18.61 -4.35 25.38
C ASP A 309 20.12 -4.57 25.19
N ILE A 310 20.96 -3.84 25.93
CA ILE A 310 22.41 -3.90 25.85
C ILE A 310 22.93 -4.65 27.08
N ALA A 311 23.53 -5.82 26.86
CA ALA A 311 24.25 -6.56 27.88
C ALA A 311 25.75 -6.39 27.64
N LEU A 312 26.38 -5.47 28.39
CA LEU A 312 27.84 -5.29 28.34
C LEU A 312 28.57 -6.15 29.37
N ASP A 313 27.87 -6.59 30.42
CA ASP A 313 28.44 -7.40 31.48
C ASP A 313 28.49 -8.87 31.09
N GLY A 314 29.67 -9.48 31.19
CA GLY A 314 29.91 -10.91 30.97
C GLY A 314 30.90 -11.24 29.85
N ASP A 315 31.18 -12.53 29.67
CA ASP A 315 32.22 -13.02 28.76
C ASP A 315 31.91 -12.76 27.27
N THR A 316 30.66 -12.45 26.94
CA THR A 316 30.22 -12.13 25.57
C THR A 316 29.22 -10.99 25.58
N PRO A 317 29.70 -9.73 25.49
CA PRO A 317 28.83 -8.57 25.34
C PRO A 317 27.93 -8.72 24.12
N HIS A 318 26.64 -8.41 24.28
CA HIS A 318 25.65 -8.63 23.22
C HIS A 318 24.46 -7.68 23.31
N LEU A 319 23.72 -7.60 22.20
CA LEU A 319 22.43 -6.96 22.10
C LEU A 319 21.33 -8.01 22.14
N ASP A 320 20.40 -7.88 23.08
CA ASP A 320 19.18 -8.68 23.13
C ASP A 320 18.12 -8.04 22.21
N LEU A 321 18.03 -8.53 20.98
CA LEU A 321 17.03 -8.05 20.04
C LEU A 321 15.69 -8.67 20.37
N ARG A 322 14.91 -8.02 21.24
CA ARG A 322 13.54 -8.42 21.62
C ARG A 322 12.48 -7.39 21.25
N PHE A 323 11.23 -7.72 21.54
CA PHE A 323 10.16 -6.72 21.53
C PHE A 323 10.39 -5.77 22.71
N ASN A 324 10.32 -4.46 22.46
CA ASN A 324 10.36 -3.43 23.49
C ASN A 324 9.27 -2.38 23.23
N ARG A 325 9.24 -1.30 24.03
CA ARG A 325 8.16 -0.30 23.96
C ARG A 325 8.23 0.52 22.68
N ILE A 326 9.42 0.68 22.12
CA ILE A 326 9.70 1.50 20.93
C ILE A 326 9.62 0.68 19.64
N ARG A 327 9.93 -0.62 19.71
CA ARG A 327 10.16 -1.52 18.57
C ARG A 327 9.34 -2.80 18.69
N ARG A 328 8.47 -3.03 17.68
CA ARG A 328 7.91 -4.36 17.41
C ARG A 328 8.85 -5.14 16.47
N LEU A 329 9.12 -6.41 16.79
CA LEU A 329 9.82 -7.31 15.89
C LEU A 329 8.86 -7.99 14.90
N LYS A 330 9.30 -8.16 13.65
CA LYS A 330 8.46 -8.62 12.52
C LYS A 330 7.97 -10.06 12.66
N ASN A 331 8.69 -10.93 13.37
CA ASN A 331 8.36 -12.34 13.61
C ASN A 331 9.15 -12.90 14.82
N LYS A 332 8.71 -14.03 15.37
CA LYS A 332 9.37 -14.70 16.51
C LYS A 332 10.85 -15.00 16.25
N SER A 333 11.22 -15.30 15.00
CA SER A 333 12.60 -15.56 14.59
C SER A 333 13.52 -14.34 14.60
N SER A 334 12.98 -13.13 14.80
CA SER A 334 13.79 -11.92 14.95
C SER A 334 14.28 -11.72 16.38
N VAL A 335 13.74 -12.48 17.34
CA VAL A 335 14.25 -12.51 18.72
C VAL A 335 15.57 -13.27 18.76
N ARG A 336 16.67 -12.57 19.04
CA ARG A 336 18.02 -13.16 19.02
C ARG A 336 19.02 -12.32 19.81
N LEU A 337 20.06 -12.97 20.30
CA LEU A 337 21.24 -12.30 20.85
C LEU A 337 22.22 -12.00 19.71
N VAL A 338 22.75 -10.78 19.67
CA VAL A 338 23.72 -10.34 18.66
C VAL A 338 25.00 -9.89 19.36
N PRO A 339 26.12 -10.61 19.21
CA PRO A 339 27.38 -10.24 19.84
C PRO A 339 27.83 -8.83 19.42
N LEU A 340 28.31 -8.06 20.40
CA LEU A 340 28.95 -6.77 20.20
C LEU A 340 30.45 -6.97 20.08
N VAL A 341 31.02 -6.55 18.95
CA VAL A 341 32.45 -6.69 18.69
C VAL A 341 33.06 -5.39 18.16
N GLY A 342 34.34 -5.20 18.44
CA GLY A 342 35.13 -4.07 17.93
C GLY A 342 34.52 -2.71 18.29
N ASP A 343 34.42 -1.83 17.29
CA ASP A 343 33.97 -0.46 17.49
C ASP A 343 32.50 -0.34 17.93
N ALA A 344 31.65 -1.32 17.60
CA ALA A 344 30.25 -1.33 18.05
C ALA A 344 30.17 -1.49 19.58
N TYR A 345 30.98 -2.38 20.15
CA TYR A 345 31.09 -2.54 21.61
C TYR A 345 31.61 -1.26 22.28
N ALA A 346 32.71 -0.71 21.76
CA ALA A 346 33.31 0.50 22.31
C ALA A 346 32.35 1.70 22.27
N SER A 347 31.53 1.83 21.22
CA SER A 347 30.55 2.91 21.14
C SER A 347 29.39 2.78 22.12
N GLU A 348 28.88 1.57 22.37
CA GLU A 348 27.81 1.37 23.35
C GLU A 348 28.31 1.58 24.78
N LEU A 349 29.55 1.16 25.08
CA LEU A 349 30.18 1.40 26.37
C LEU A 349 30.29 2.89 26.68
N ASN A 350 30.81 3.69 25.74
CA ASN A 350 30.90 5.14 25.88
C ASN A 350 29.51 5.79 25.98
N ARG A 351 28.53 5.27 25.25
CA ARG A 351 27.16 5.80 25.27
C ARG A 351 26.48 5.60 26.62
N ILE A 352 26.68 4.45 27.25
CA ILE A 352 26.14 4.16 28.58
C ILE A 352 26.82 5.03 29.64
N ALA A 353 28.14 5.23 29.56
CA ALA A 353 28.86 6.17 30.42
C ALA A 353 28.30 7.61 30.30
N ASP A 354 28.17 8.12 29.07
CA ASP A 354 27.58 9.44 28.81
C ASP A 354 26.13 9.58 29.32
N LEU A 355 25.37 8.48 29.34
CA LEU A 355 24.00 8.48 29.88
C LEU A 355 23.97 8.49 31.40
N SER A 356 24.88 7.75 32.05
CA SER A 356 25.04 7.78 33.51
C SER A 356 25.38 9.20 33.99
N ASP A 357 26.37 9.84 33.37
CA ASP A 357 26.81 11.18 33.73
C ASP A 357 25.68 12.23 33.56
N ARG A 358 24.79 12.04 32.59
CA ARG A 358 23.65 12.94 32.34
C ARG A 358 22.49 12.71 33.31
N VAL A 359 22.30 11.49 33.80
CA VAL A 359 21.30 11.20 34.84
C VAL A 359 21.77 11.79 36.17
N ASP A 360 23.05 11.66 36.50
CA ASP A 360 23.63 12.25 37.70
C ASP A 360 23.59 13.79 37.66
N ALA A 361 23.82 14.40 36.50
CA ALA A 361 23.71 15.86 36.31
C ALA A 361 22.28 16.42 36.37
N LEU A 362 21.25 15.59 36.21
CA LEU A 362 19.83 15.96 36.33
C LEU A 362 19.26 15.67 37.73
N SER A 363 20.05 15.05 38.61
CA SER A 363 19.67 14.62 39.96
C SER A 363 20.19 15.59 41.05
N ILE A 364 20.73 16.73 40.64
CA ILE A 364 21.16 17.89 41.47
C ILE A 364 20.25 19.05 41.12
#